data_AF-A0A5N5EKV1-F1
#
_entry.id   AF-A0A5N5EKV1-F1
#
_cell.length_a   1.000
_cell.length_b   1.000
_cell.length_c   1.000
_cell.angle_alpha   90.00
_cell.angle_beta   90.00
_cell.angle_gamma   90.00
#
_symmetry.space_group_name_H-M   'P 1'
#
loop_
_entity.id
_entity.type
_entity.pdbx_description
1 polymer ?
#
loop_
_entity_poly.entity_id
_entity_poly.type
_entity_poly.pdbx_seq_one_letter_code
_entity_poly.pdbx_strand_id
1 'polypeptide(L)'
;MSREGAARCGPELVSPEGIEAQTCVMTGGGETWARAYHRNTSGAELRAVLTLMGPGGRTVELHCVLAADDEPGSCETPRSASAGDPGAYTAVAEYAGAGPVEEAPLLLRAGSHRAPGASD
;
A
#
# COMPACT_ATOMS: atom_id res chain seq x y z
N MET A 1 -28.17 -0.14 0.57
CA MET A 1 -27.11 -0.96 -0.06
C MET A 1 -25.94 -0.02 -0.31
N SER A 2 -24.96 -0.06 0.58
CA SER A 2 -23.78 0.81 0.51
C SER A 2 -23.11 0.62 -0.85
N ARG A 3 -22.75 1.70 -1.54
CA ARG A 3 -21.86 1.64 -2.70
C ARG A 3 -20.48 1.25 -2.18
N GLU A 4 -20.27 -0.03 -1.87
CA GLU A 4 -18.94 -0.53 -1.56
C GLU A 4 -18.12 -0.47 -2.84
N GLY A 5 -17.04 0.32 -2.79
CA GLY A 5 -16.09 0.41 -3.89
C GLY A 5 -15.45 -0.95 -4.19
N ALA A 6 -14.94 -1.12 -5.40
CA ALA A 6 -14.17 -2.30 -5.75
C ALA A 6 -12.74 -2.17 -5.20
N ALA A 7 -12.23 -3.23 -4.60
CA ALA A 7 -10.85 -3.35 -4.13
C ALA A 7 -10.12 -4.40 -4.98
N ARG A 8 -8.93 -4.05 -5.47
CA ARG A 8 -8.01 -4.99 -6.12
C ARG A 8 -6.70 -5.01 -5.36
N CYS A 9 -6.53 -6.07 -4.58
CA CYS A 9 -5.40 -6.26 -3.68
C CYS A 9 -4.37 -7.22 -4.28
N GLY A 10 -3.10 -6.98 -3.94
CA GLY A 10 -2.07 -7.98 -4.10
C GLY A 10 -2.07 -8.99 -2.95
N PRO A 11 -1.08 -9.89 -2.92
CA PRO A 11 -0.93 -10.84 -1.83
C PRO A 11 -0.60 -10.10 -0.53
N GLU A 12 -0.96 -10.73 0.58
CA GLU A 12 -0.39 -10.38 1.88
C GLU A 12 1.07 -10.86 1.92
N LEU A 13 1.97 -9.99 2.36
CA LEU A 13 3.40 -10.28 2.47
C LEU A 13 3.85 -10.02 3.91
N VAL A 14 4.84 -10.80 4.35
CA VAL A 14 5.43 -10.70 5.67
C VAL A 14 6.94 -10.55 5.55
N SER A 15 7.52 -9.56 6.23
CA SER A 15 8.96 -9.35 6.30
C SER A 15 9.56 -10.13 7.48
N PRO A 16 10.84 -10.56 7.40
CA PRO A 16 11.53 -11.21 8.51
C PRO A 16 11.56 -10.38 9.81
N GLU A 17 11.47 -9.05 9.68
CA GLU A 17 11.46 -8.09 10.78
C GLU A 17 10.08 -7.91 11.42
N GLY A 18 9.06 -8.66 10.97
CA GLY A 18 7.73 -8.69 11.61
C GLY A 18 6.74 -7.67 11.05
N ILE A 19 6.91 -7.25 9.79
CA ILE A 19 5.96 -6.38 9.09
C ILE A 19 5.09 -7.19 8.17
N GLU A 20 3.79 -7.12 8.40
CA GLU A 20 2.78 -7.71 7.53
C GLU A 20 2.13 -6.59 6.75
N ALA A 21 1.95 -6.77 5.44
CA ALA A 21 1.33 -5.75 4.60
C ALA A 21 0.55 -6.33 3.42
N GLN A 22 -0.54 -5.67 3.07
CA GLN A 22 -1.30 -5.90 1.84
C GLN A 22 -1.67 -4.56 1.21
N THR A 23 -1.38 -4.40 -0.07
CA THR A 23 -1.67 -3.16 -0.81
C THR A 23 -2.79 -3.38 -1.81
N CYS A 24 -3.71 -2.43 -1.88
CA CYS A 24 -4.89 -2.46 -2.73
C CYS A 24 -5.04 -1.17 -3.53
N VAL A 25 -5.52 -1.31 -4.78
CA VAL A 25 -6.16 -0.20 -5.50
C VAL A 25 -7.65 -0.24 -5.18
N MET A 26 -8.17 0.89 -4.73
CA MET A 26 -9.58 1.08 -4.38
C MET A 26 -10.24 1.98 -5.42
N THR A 27 -11.45 1.63 -5.85
CA THR A 27 -12.26 2.46 -6.74
C THR A 27 -13.68 2.57 -6.23
N GLY A 28 -14.25 3.77 -6.22
CA GLY A 28 -15.60 3.98 -5.70
C GLY A 28 -16.04 5.43 -5.90
N GLY A 29 -17.32 5.64 -6.17
CA GLY A 29 -17.86 7.00 -6.31
C GLY A 29 -17.28 7.83 -7.46
N GLY A 30 -16.64 7.20 -8.46
CA GLY A 30 -15.92 7.90 -9.52
C GLY A 30 -14.50 8.32 -9.15
N GLU A 31 -14.00 7.85 -8.00
CA GLU A 31 -12.65 8.12 -7.50
C GLU A 31 -11.81 6.85 -7.45
N THR A 32 -10.49 7.03 -7.51
CA THR A 32 -9.48 5.99 -7.31
C THR A 32 -8.46 6.43 -6.26
N TRP A 33 -8.08 5.52 -5.38
CA TRP A 33 -7.03 5.71 -4.38
C TRP A 33 -6.31 4.39 -4.09
N ALA A 34 -5.11 4.47 -3.52
CA ALA A 34 -4.44 3.30 -2.96
C ALA A 34 -4.74 3.20 -1.46
N ARG A 35 -4.84 1.96 -0.97
CA ARG A 35 -4.88 1.65 0.46
C ARG A 35 -3.85 0.57 0.76
N ALA A 36 -3.03 0.78 1.79
CA ALA A 36 -2.11 -0.23 2.30
C ALA A 36 -2.51 -0.59 3.73
N TYR A 37 -2.84 -1.86 3.95
CA TYR A 37 -3.08 -2.44 5.27
C TYR A 37 -1.77 -2.96 5.84
N HIS A 38 -1.55 -2.80 7.14
CA HIS A 38 -0.30 -3.20 7.77
C HIS A 38 -0.46 -3.59 9.25
N ARG A 39 0.50 -4.37 9.76
CA ARG A 39 0.72 -4.69 11.18
C ARG A 39 2.23 -4.63 11.47
N ASN A 40 2.62 -4.02 12.60
CA ASN A 40 4.03 -3.76 12.91
C ASN A 40 4.46 -4.42 14.23
N THR A 41 4.88 -5.68 14.13
CA THR A 41 5.40 -6.42 15.28
C THR A 41 6.92 -6.26 15.47
N SER A 42 7.58 -5.40 14.68
CA SER A 42 9.03 -5.23 14.71
C SER A 42 9.57 -4.63 16.01
N GLY A 43 8.69 -4.02 16.82
CA GLY A 43 9.06 -3.33 18.05
C GLY A 43 9.72 -1.96 17.84
N ALA A 44 9.81 -1.49 16.60
CA ALA A 44 10.30 -0.16 16.24
C ALA A 44 9.30 0.58 15.36
N GLU A 45 9.29 1.91 15.45
CA GLU A 45 8.54 2.73 14.51
C GLU A 45 9.12 2.56 13.10
N LEU A 46 8.23 2.46 12.11
CA LEU A 46 8.64 2.39 10.71
C LEU A 46 8.05 3.54 9.90
N ARG A 47 8.65 3.77 8.73
CA ARG A 47 8.09 4.66 7.72
C ARG A 47 7.60 3.85 6.55
N ALA A 48 6.52 4.30 5.95
CA ALA A 48 6.03 3.75 4.70
C ALA A 48 5.83 4.85 3.65
N VAL A 49 6.02 4.49 2.39
CA VAL A 49 5.59 5.29 1.25
C VAL A 49 4.57 4.47 0.47
N LEU A 50 3.38 5.02 0.30
CA LEU A 50 2.32 4.44 -0.52
C LEU A 50 2.20 5.24 -1.81
N THR A 51 2.51 4.59 -2.92
CA THR A 51 2.51 5.18 -4.26
C THR A 51 1.39 4.57 -5.09
N LEU A 52 0.44 5.40 -5.53
CA LEU A 52 -0.55 5.07 -6.54
C LEU A 52 -0.08 5.58 -7.90
N MET A 53 0.08 4.67 -8.86
CA MET A 53 0.36 4.98 -10.24
C MET A 53 -0.88 4.74 -11.10
N GLY A 54 -1.15 5.64 -12.04
CA GLY A 54 -2.32 5.57 -12.90
C GLY A 54 -2.05 6.03 -14.33
N PRO A 55 -3.09 6.02 -15.18
CA PRO A 55 -2.96 6.31 -16.60
C PRO A 55 -2.32 7.66 -16.90
N GLY A 56 -1.52 7.71 -17.97
CA GLY A 56 -0.80 8.91 -18.39
C GLY A 56 0.42 9.25 -17.51
N GLY A 57 0.94 8.28 -16.74
CA GLY A 57 2.10 8.49 -15.87
C GLY A 57 1.78 9.29 -14.61
N ARG A 58 0.50 9.37 -14.21
CA ARG A 58 0.10 10.04 -12.98
C ARG A 58 0.57 9.22 -11.78
N THR A 59 1.15 9.90 -10.81
CA THR A 59 1.60 9.31 -9.55
C THR A 59 1.11 10.14 -8.38
N VAL A 60 0.58 9.49 -7.36
CA VAL A 60 0.19 10.10 -6.07
C VAL A 60 0.91 9.34 -4.97
N GLU A 61 1.63 10.05 -4.13
CA GLU A 61 2.40 9.48 -3.02
C GLU A 61 1.86 9.96 -1.68
N LEU A 62 1.91 9.07 -0.70
CA LEU A 62 1.60 9.34 0.69
C LEU A 62 2.70 8.74 1.57
N HIS A 63 3.24 9.55 2.47
CA HIS A 63 4.15 9.08 3.51
C HIS A 63 3.37 8.78 4.80
N CYS A 64 3.65 7.63 5.39
CA CYS A 64 3.07 7.19 6.65
C CYS A 64 4.14 6.87 7.69
N VAL A 65 3.73 6.93 8.95
CA VAL A 65 4.47 6.38 10.08
C VAL A 65 3.65 5.24 10.66
N LEU A 66 4.30 4.11 10.91
CA LEU A 66 3.72 2.93 11.54
C LEU A 66 4.23 2.85 12.97
N ALA A 67 3.31 2.95 13.92
CA ALA A 67 3.61 2.75 15.33
C ALA A 67 4.12 1.32 15.58
N ALA A 68 4.94 1.16 16.61
CA ALA A 68 5.53 -0.11 17.02
C ALA A 68 4.53 -0.94 17.85
N ASP A 69 3.40 -1.30 17.24
CA ASP A 69 2.35 -2.07 17.87
C ASP A 69 1.76 -3.13 16.94
N ASP A 70 1.17 -4.13 17.57
CA ASP A 70 0.51 -5.25 16.91
C ASP A 70 -0.94 -4.90 16.54
N GLU A 71 -1.33 -3.63 16.48
CA GLU A 71 -2.68 -3.27 16.03
C GLU A 71 -2.73 -3.15 14.51
N PRO A 72 -3.82 -3.61 13.86
CA PRO A 72 -3.98 -3.46 12.43
C PRO A 72 -4.19 -1.98 12.07
N GLY A 73 -3.36 -1.47 11.17
CA GLY A 73 -3.43 -0.10 10.66
C GLY A 73 -3.63 -0.03 9.15
N SER A 74 -3.89 1.16 8.64
CA SER A 74 -3.92 1.39 7.20
C SER A 74 -3.52 2.81 6.81
N CYS A 75 -2.95 2.92 5.61
CA CYS A 75 -2.64 4.16 4.92
C CYS A 75 -3.48 4.31 3.66
N GLU A 76 -3.97 5.51 3.38
CA GLU A 76 -4.73 5.82 2.16
C GLU A 76 -4.20 7.06 1.45
N THR A 77 -3.89 6.95 0.16
CA THR A 77 -3.62 8.14 -0.64
C THR A 77 -4.86 9.02 -0.72
N PRO A 78 -4.73 10.33 -0.94
CA PRO A 78 -5.87 11.18 -1.26
C PRO A 78 -6.69 10.59 -2.41
N ARG A 79 -8.02 10.67 -2.29
CA ARG A 79 -8.92 10.23 -3.36
C ARG A 79 -8.84 11.22 -4.51
N SER A 80 -8.75 10.69 -5.73
CA SER A 80 -8.66 11.48 -6.95
C SER A 80 -9.64 10.96 -7.98
N ALA A 81 -10.10 11.84 -8.87
CA ALA A 81 -11.02 11.45 -9.93
C ALA A 81 -10.41 10.31 -10.77
N SER A 82 -11.17 9.23 -10.93
CA SER A 82 -10.78 8.11 -11.77
C SER A 82 -10.62 8.58 -13.20
N ALA A 83 -9.54 8.15 -13.84
CA ALA A 83 -9.34 8.34 -15.26
C ALA A 83 -8.82 7.06 -15.92
N GLY A 84 -9.47 6.64 -16.99
CA GLY A 84 -9.20 5.35 -17.64
C GLY A 84 -9.79 4.16 -16.88
N ASP A 85 -9.32 2.97 -17.26
CA ASP A 85 -9.77 1.70 -16.68
C ASP A 85 -9.18 1.46 -15.26
N PRO A 86 -9.94 0.93 -14.29
CA PRO A 86 -9.44 0.58 -12.95
C PRO A 86 -8.24 -0.41 -12.95
N GLY A 87 -8.16 -1.28 -13.94
CA GLY A 87 -7.05 -2.21 -14.14
C GLY A 87 -5.74 -1.52 -14.56
N ALA A 88 -5.81 -0.29 -15.08
CA ALA A 88 -4.64 0.49 -15.47
C ALA A 88 -3.97 1.23 -14.28
N TYR A 89 -4.52 1.09 -13.08
CA TYR A 89 -3.92 1.59 -11.84
C TYR A 89 -3.06 0.53 -11.18
N THR A 90 -1.98 0.94 -10.54
CA THR A 90 -1.15 0.05 -9.74
C THR A 90 -0.76 0.77 -8.46
N ALA A 91 -0.71 0.06 -7.33
CA ALA A 91 -0.23 0.63 -6.08
C ALA A 91 0.91 -0.19 -5.52
N VAL A 92 1.85 0.49 -4.86
CA VAL A 92 2.98 -0.13 -4.15
C VAL A 92 3.14 0.58 -2.82
N ALA A 93 3.28 -0.20 -1.74
CA ALA A 93 3.69 0.27 -0.44
C ALA A 93 5.12 -0.21 -0.13
N GLU A 94 5.97 0.71 0.29
CA GLU A 94 7.37 0.45 0.66
C GLU A 94 7.57 0.79 2.12
N TYR A 95 8.04 -0.17 2.92
CA TYR A 95 8.23 -0.03 4.36
C TYR A 95 9.71 -0.06 4.69
N ALA A 96 10.18 0.92 5.45
CA ALA A 96 11.59 1.10 5.80
C ALA A 96 11.76 1.40 7.30
N GLY A 97 12.95 1.10 7.81
CA GLY A 97 13.34 1.39 9.19
C GLY A 97 13.23 2.88 9.58
N ALA A 98 13.12 3.14 10.88
CA ALA A 98 13.36 4.47 11.45
C ALA A 98 14.85 4.84 11.29
N GLY A 99 15.14 6.00 10.68
CA GLY A 99 16.50 6.50 10.42
C GLY A 99 16.49 7.60 9.34
N PRO A 100 17.64 8.16 8.92
CA PRO A 100 17.69 8.97 7.70
C PRO A 100 17.21 8.18 6.48
N VAL A 101 16.52 8.79 5.52
CA VAL A 101 15.95 8.08 4.35
C VAL A 101 17.04 7.38 3.54
N GLU A 102 18.23 7.97 3.47
CA GLU A 102 19.37 7.45 2.72
C GLU A 102 20.02 6.22 3.37
N GLU A 103 19.76 6.00 4.66
CA GLU A 103 20.40 4.96 5.48
C GLU A 103 19.43 3.87 5.94
N ALA A 104 18.12 4.15 5.92
CA ALA A 104 17.11 3.23 6.39
C ALA A 104 16.92 2.06 5.39
N PRO A 105 17.09 0.81 5.85
CA PRO A 105 16.90 -0.35 4.97
C PRO A 105 15.43 -0.48 4.56
N LEU A 106 15.20 -0.83 3.29
CA LEU A 106 13.89 -1.29 2.81
C LEU A 106 13.64 -2.69 3.39
N LEU A 107 12.58 -2.81 4.19
CA LEU A 107 12.20 -4.05 4.87
C LEU A 107 11.20 -4.86 4.05
N LEU A 108 10.24 -4.16 3.44
CA LEU A 108 9.17 -4.80 2.67
C LEU A 108 8.69 -3.91 1.54
N ARG A 109 8.41 -4.52 0.38
CA ARG A 109 7.70 -3.89 -0.73
C ARG A 109 6.48 -4.73 -1.10
N ALA A 110 5.28 -4.18 -0.90
CA ALA A 110 4.00 -4.84 -1.20
C ALA A 110 3.30 -4.16 -2.38
N GLY A 111 3.01 -4.91 -3.43
CA GLY A 111 2.32 -4.40 -4.62
C GLY A 111 0.85 -4.81 -4.65
N SER A 112 0.02 -4.05 -5.39
CA SER A 112 -1.41 -4.34 -5.60
C SER A 112 -1.69 -5.40 -6.67
N HIS A 113 -0.64 -6.02 -7.22
CA HIS A 113 -0.73 -7.07 -8.21
C HIS A 113 -0.27 -8.37 -7.59
N ARG A 114 -0.99 -9.46 -7.87
CA ARG A 114 -0.45 -10.80 -7.66
C ARG A 114 0.69 -11.01 -8.63
N ALA A 115 1.83 -11.52 -8.15
CA ALA A 115 2.87 -11.99 -9.05
C ALA A 115 2.27 -13.06 -9.98
N PRO A 116 2.54 -13.02 -11.30
CA PRO A 116 2.08 -14.09 -12.18
C PRO A 116 2.72 -15.41 -11.73
N GLY A 117 1.88 -16.36 -11.28
CA GLY A 117 2.31 -17.72 -10.91
C GLY A 117 2.27 -18.09 -9.42
N ALA A 118 1.81 -17.21 -8.53
CA ALA A 118 1.52 -17.61 -7.14
C ALA A 118 0.17 -18.36 -7.09
N SER A 119 0.22 -19.69 -7.10
CA SER A 119 -0.94 -20.55 -6.81
C SER A 119 -1.33 -20.46 -5.33
N ASP A 120 -2.63 -20.59 -5.05
CA ASP A 120 -3.22 -20.64 -3.69
C ASP A 120 -2.69 -21.79 -2.83
#